data_AF-A0A3P9K2G0-F1
#
_entry.id   AF-A0A3P9K2G0-F1
#
_cell.length_a   1.000
_cell.length_b   1.000
_cell.length_c   1.000
_cell.angle_alpha   90.00
_cell.angle_beta   90.00
_cell.angle_gamma   90.00
#
_symmetry.space_group_name_H-M   'P 1'
#
loop_
_entity.id
_entity.type
_entity.pdbx_description
1 polymer ?
#
loop_
_entity_poly.entity_id
_entity_poly.type
_entity_poly.pdbx_seq_one_letter_code
_entity_poly.pdbx_strand_id
1 'polypeptide(L)'
;HSLQPLNLLLYRPSPALLFLFVLVNTCLSQQTGEACFSKFMKGQEDFVLDPEESVKHGATFISAPNLTQAKLPSTKDCVAACCKEPRCNMAFMKREEHEPFHSCFLLDCLYMTKYVCRFARQQGSFAIPDAPPVANGGPDIVVQPNEAVTLNGIQSKDDKGIVTYEWQMLSPYPFAVIEVRKTMQVGD
;
A
#
# COMPACT_ATOMS: atom_id res chain seq x y z
N HIS A 1 -10.90 59.85 65.82
CA HIS A 1 -11.16 58.66 64.98
C HIS A 1 -9.82 58.04 64.63
N SER A 2 -9.51 56.89 65.24
CA SER A 2 -8.24 56.17 65.10
C SER A 2 -8.30 55.24 63.89
N LEU A 3 -7.33 55.34 62.97
CA LEU A 3 -7.14 54.44 61.85
C LEU A 3 -6.23 53.29 62.30
N GLN A 4 -6.73 52.05 62.24
CA GLN A 4 -5.94 50.83 62.43
C GLN A 4 -5.34 50.37 61.08
N PRO A 5 -4.11 49.83 61.05
CA PRO A 5 -3.54 49.25 59.85
C PRO A 5 -4.10 47.84 59.60
N LEU A 6 -4.47 47.54 58.35
CA LEU A 6 -4.77 46.17 57.90
C LEU A 6 -3.47 45.38 57.82
N ASN A 7 -3.37 44.34 58.65
CA ASN A 7 -2.32 43.32 58.58
C ASN A 7 -2.51 42.49 57.30
N LEU A 8 -1.60 42.60 56.34
CA LEU A 8 -1.46 41.65 55.24
C LEU A 8 -0.88 40.35 55.78
N LEU A 9 -1.74 39.36 56.02
CA LEU A 9 -1.31 37.99 56.28
C LEU A 9 -0.73 37.40 54.99
N LEU A 10 0.60 37.37 54.89
CA LEU A 10 1.31 36.59 53.88
C LEU A 10 1.10 35.10 54.17
N TYR A 11 0.11 34.51 53.51
CA TYR A 11 -0.18 33.08 53.54
C TYR A 11 1.00 32.36 52.85
N ARG A 12 1.93 31.80 53.62
CA ARG A 12 2.96 30.89 53.08
C ARG A 12 2.25 29.60 52.66
N PRO A 13 2.13 29.28 51.36
CA PRO A 13 1.49 28.04 50.95
C PRO A 13 2.30 26.87 51.49
N SER A 14 1.64 25.95 52.17
CA SER A 14 2.26 24.71 52.66
C SER A 14 2.91 23.97 51.48
N PRO A 15 4.13 23.42 51.61
CA PRO A 15 4.80 22.70 50.52
C PRO A 15 3.95 21.53 50.00
N ALA A 16 3.07 20.96 50.83
CA ALA A 16 2.11 19.93 50.42
C ALA A 16 1.08 20.42 49.38
N LEU A 17 0.66 21.70 49.46
CA LEU A 17 -0.29 22.30 48.53
C LEU A 17 0.34 22.63 47.18
N LEU A 18 1.62 23.00 47.16
CA LEU A 18 2.42 23.14 45.94
C LEU A 18 2.62 21.78 45.25
N PHE A 19 2.93 20.73 46.01
CA PHE A 19 3.06 19.36 45.47
C PHE A 19 1.74 18.82 44.90
N LEU A 20 0.60 19.09 45.54
CA LEU A 20 -0.73 18.72 45.03
C LEU A 20 -1.06 19.44 43.71
N PHE A 21 -0.72 20.74 43.59
CA PHE A 21 -0.92 21.47 42.33
C PHE A 21 -0.05 20.93 41.18
N VAL A 22 1.17 20.48 41.47
CA VAL A 22 2.06 19.85 40.46
C VAL A 22 1.50 18.51 39.99
N LEU A 23 0.99 17.67 40.90
CA LEU A 23 0.42 16.36 40.55
C LEU A 23 -0.88 16.47 39.73
N VAL A 24 -1.73 17.46 40.01
CA VAL A 24 -2.95 17.71 39.21
C VAL A 24 -2.59 18.15 37.79
N ASN A 25 -1.59 19.00 37.62
CA ASN A 25 -1.13 19.45 36.30
C ASN A 25 -0.47 18.34 35.46
N THR A 26 0.15 17.33 36.10
CA THR A 26 0.75 16.21 35.34
C THR A 26 -0.27 15.26 34.72
N CYS A 27 -1.50 15.19 35.23
CA CYS A 27 -2.50 14.23 34.73
C CYS A 27 -3.31 14.76 33.52
N LEU A 28 -3.50 16.09 33.40
CA LEU A 28 -4.23 16.68 32.27
C LEU A 28 -3.46 16.66 30.93
N SER A 29 -2.15 16.40 30.93
CA SER A 29 -1.33 16.51 29.71
C SER A 29 -1.28 15.23 28.86
N GLN A 30 -1.71 14.08 29.40
CA GLN A 30 -1.68 12.79 28.67
C GLN A 30 -2.95 12.50 27.85
N GLN A 31 -4.03 13.27 28.03
CA GLN A 31 -5.34 12.94 27.43
C GLN A 31 -5.46 13.35 25.95
N THR A 32 -4.63 14.27 25.46
CA THR A 32 -4.75 14.85 24.11
C THR A 32 -4.27 13.92 22.99
N GLY A 33 -3.23 13.11 23.26
CA GLY A 33 -2.63 12.23 22.24
C GLY A 33 -3.51 11.04 21.86
N GLU A 34 -4.07 10.34 22.85
CA GLU A 34 -4.93 9.16 22.61
C GLU A 34 -6.28 9.53 22.02
N ALA A 35 -6.88 10.65 22.46
CA ALA A 35 -8.14 11.16 21.92
C ALA A 35 -8.00 11.66 20.46
N CYS A 36 -6.80 12.08 20.04
CA CYS A 36 -6.53 12.41 18.65
C CYS A 36 -6.36 11.16 17.81
N PHE A 37 -5.57 10.19 18.29
CA PHE A 37 -5.30 8.94 17.58
C PHE A 37 -6.59 8.17 17.25
N SER A 38 -7.59 8.18 18.13
CA SER A 38 -8.88 7.52 17.89
C SER A 38 -9.69 8.11 16.73
N LYS A 39 -9.37 9.33 16.26
CA LYS A 39 -9.99 9.94 15.07
C LYS A 39 -9.38 9.46 13.76
N PHE A 40 -8.20 8.84 13.81
CA PHE A 40 -7.54 8.28 12.65
C PHE A 40 -8.00 6.85 12.41
N MET A 41 -8.39 6.56 11.17
CA MET A 41 -8.62 5.19 10.72
C MET A 41 -7.39 4.68 9.98
N LYS A 42 -6.99 3.43 10.23
CA LYS A 42 -5.92 2.78 9.47
C LYS A 42 -6.40 2.58 8.02
N GLY A 43 -5.57 2.96 7.05
CA GLY A 43 -5.84 2.71 5.63
C GLY A 43 -5.74 1.23 5.24
N GLN A 44 -6.26 0.90 4.07
CA GLN A 44 -6.15 -0.44 3.48
C GLN A 44 -4.72 -0.70 2.99
N GLU A 45 -4.23 -1.93 3.17
CA GLU A 45 -2.81 -2.28 2.92
C GLU A 45 -2.44 -2.30 1.42
N ASP A 46 -3.41 -2.48 0.52
CA ASP A 46 -3.19 -2.50 -0.94
C ASP A 46 -3.17 -1.11 -1.59
N PHE A 47 -3.59 -0.07 -0.86
CA PHE A 47 -3.76 1.27 -1.39
C PHE A 47 -2.75 2.22 -0.76
N VAL A 48 -1.93 2.81 -1.61
CA VAL A 48 -0.88 3.75 -1.22
C VAL A 48 -1.25 5.14 -1.70
N LEU A 49 -1.03 6.11 -0.82
CA LEU A 49 -1.21 7.51 -1.15
C LEU A 49 -0.26 7.91 -2.29
N ASP A 50 -0.80 8.55 -3.31
CA ASP A 50 -0.02 9.23 -4.35
C ASP A 50 0.03 10.73 -3.98
N PRO A 51 1.12 11.22 -3.36
CA PRO A 51 1.18 12.60 -2.87
C PRO A 51 1.21 13.60 -4.02
N GLU A 52 1.86 13.28 -5.14
CA GLU A 52 1.90 14.14 -6.32
C GLU A 52 0.50 14.33 -6.94
N GLU A 53 -0.24 13.24 -7.15
CA GLU A 53 -1.62 13.32 -7.66
C GLU A 53 -2.56 13.96 -6.66
N SER A 54 -2.39 13.70 -5.36
CA SER A 54 -3.19 14.33 -4.32
C SER A 54 -3.02 15.85 -4.32
N VAL A 55 -1.79 16.35 -4.46
CA VAL A 55 -1.51 17.80 -4.51
C VAL A 55 -2.09 18.42 -5.78
N LYS A 56 -2.02 17.74 -6.93
CA LYS A 56 -2.68 18.21 -8.17
C LYS A 56 -4.20 18.42 -8.01
N HIS A 57 -4.83 17.64 -7.15
CA HIS A 57 -6.25 17.72 -6.86
C HIS A 57 -6.59 18.67 -5.68
N GLY A 58 -5.60 19.39 -5.14
CA GLY A 58 -5.78 20.41 -4.11
C GLY A 58 -5.40 20.00 -2.69
N ALA A 59 -4.82 18.82 -2.50
CA ALA A 59 -4.22 18.48 -1.21
C ALA A 59 -3.02 19.39 -0.93
N THR A 60 -2.81 19.76 0.33
CA THR A 60 -1.65 20.56 0.74
C THR A 60 -0.64 19.66 1.45
N PHE A 61 0.58 19.61 0.93
CA PHE A 61 1.71 19.02 1.65
C PHE A 61 2.09 19.93 2.82
N ILE A 62 2.07 19.40 4.05
CA ILE A 62 2.36 20.18 5.25
C ILE A 62 3.83 20.03 5.64
N SER A 63 4.27 18.80 5.92
CA SER A 63 5.65 18.52 6.29
C SER A 63 5.97 17.03 6.21
N ALA A 64 7.27 16.72 6.15
CA ALA A 64 7.81 15.39 6.35
C ALA A 64 8.67 15.41 7.63
N PRO A 65 8.08 15.13 8.81
CA PRO A 65 8.83 15.18 10.06
C PRO A 65 9.93 14.11 10.03
N ASN A 66 11.16 14.56 10.25
CA ASN A 66 12.30 13.66 10.31
C ASN A 66 12.35 13.00 11.68
N LEU A 67 11.97 11.72 11.75
CA LEU A 67 11.88 10.94 12.99
C LEU A 67 13.21 10.24 13.33
N THR A 68 14.35 10.84 13.00
CA THR A 68 15.71 10.27 13.19
C THR A 68 16.03 9.80 14.61
N GLN A 69 15.34 10.33 15.63
CA GLN A 69 15.52 9.91 17.02
C GLN A 69 14.71 8.66 17.40
N ALA A 70 13.72 8.28 16.59
CA ALA A 70 12.96 7.05 16.76
C ALA A 70 13.62 5.94 15.94
N LYS A 71 14.25 4.99 16.63
CA LYS A 71 14.97 3.84 16.06
C LYS A 71 14.14 2.99 15.08
N LEU A 72 12.82 3.18 15.06
CA LEU A 72 11.91 2.78 13.98
C LEU A 72 10.65 3.64 14.11
N PRO A 73 10.35 4.58 13.18
CA PRO A 73 9.15 5.39 13.29
C PRO A 73 7.91 4.50 13.20
N SER A 74 7.06 4.55 14.22
CA SER A 74 5.78 3.85 14.23
C SER A 74 4.69 4.71 13.59
N THR A 75 3.61 4.08 13.11
CA THR A 75 2.39 4.78 12.70
C THR A 75 1.87 5.69 13.80
N LYS A 76 2.02 5.27 15.06
CA LYS A 76 1.65 6.07 16.23
C LYS A 76 2.44 7.39 16.31
N ASP A 77 3.73 7.37 15.97
CA ASP A 77 4.60 8.55 16.02
C ASP A 77 4.27 9.54 14.90
N CYS A 78 4.00 9.01 13.70
CA CYS A 78 3.59 9.82 12.55
C CYS A 78 2.23 10.49 12.79
N VAL A 79 1.27 9.75 13.35
CA VAL A 79 -0.04 10.30 13.75
C VAL A 79 0.13 11.32 14.88
N ALA A 80 1.00 11.06 15.87
CA ALA A 80 1.25 12.03 16.93
C ALA A 80 1.86 13.34 16.41
N ALA A 81 2.67 13.29 15.36
CA ALA A 81 3.14 14.50 14.67
C ALA A 81 2.00 15.24 13.97
N CYS A 82 1.12 14.51 13.27
CA CYS A 82 -0.09 15.08 12.64
C CYS A 82 -1.02 15.74 13.67
N CYS A 83 -1.20 15.12 14.84
CA CYS A 83 -2.03 15.65 15.92
C CYS A 83 -1.54 16.99 16.50
N LYS A 84 -0.26 17.33 16.29
CA LYS A 84 0.29 18.64 16.70
C LYS A 84 0.03 19.73 15.67
N GLU A 85 -0.34 19.36 14.46
CA GLU A 85 -0.56 20.27 13.35
C GLU A 85 -2.07 20.48 13.11
N PRO A 86 -2.62 21.67 13.36
CA PRO A 86 -4.06 21.91 13.28
C PRO A 86 -4.68 21.71 11.89
N ARG A 87 -3.85 21.77 10.83
CA ARG A 87 -4.27 21.56 9.43
C ARG A 87 -4.10 20.13 8.95
N CYS A 88 -3.49 19.26 9.75
CA CYS A 88 -3.22 17.89 9.35
C CYS A 88 -4.45 17.01 9.57
N ASN A 89 -4.90 16.34 8.52
CA ASN A 89 -5.99 15.37 8.56
C ASN A 89 -5.60 14.01 7.93
N MET A 90 -4.36 13.90 7.44
CA MET A 90 -3.78 12.68 6.92
C MET A 90 -2.32 12.57 7.35
N ALA A 91 -1.95 11.39 7.85
CA ALA A 91 -0.58 10.97 8.08
C ALA A 91 -0.30 9.71 7.27
N PHE A 92 0.68 9.74 6.38
CA PHE A 92 1.06 8.61 5.53
C PHE A 92 2.51 8.20 5.81
N MET A 93 2.76 6.90 5.84
CA MET A 93 4.08 6.32 5.98
C MET A 93 4.45 5.56 4.72
N LYS A 94 5.50 5.99 4.04
CA LYS A 94 6.04 5.30 2.86
C LYS A 94 7.20 4.41 3.28
N ARG A 95 7.29 3.21 2.74
CA ARG A 95 8.53 2.42 2.77
C ARG A 95 9.38 2.82 1.57
N GLU A 96 10.59 3.28 1.81
CA GLU A 96 11.56 3.47 0.73
C GLU A 96 12.24 2.13 0.43
N GLU A 97 12.46 1.84 -0.85
CA GLU A 97 12.99 0.55 -1.31
C GLU A 97 14.43 0.28 -0.81
N HIS A 98 15.19 1.35 -0.55
CA HIS A 98 16.59 1.29 -0.15
C HIS A 98 16.85 1.59 1.33
N GLU A 99 15.83 1.97 2.10
CA GLU A 99 15.95 2.29 3.51
C GLU A 99 15.04 1.41 4.35
N PRO A 100 15.52 0.82 5.46
CA PRO A 100 14.68 0.01 6.35
C PRO A 100 13.67 0.85 7.14
N PHE A 101 13.66 2.17 6.96
CA PHE A 101 12.83 3.12 7.68
C PHE A 101 11.65 3.60 6.84
N HIS A 102 10.53 3.81 7.51
CA HIS A 102 9.36 4.41 6.89
C HIS A 102 9.47 5.95 6.95
N SER A 103 9.35 6.64 5.82
CA SER A 103 9.25 8.10 5.77
C SER A 103 7.82 8.55 6.07
N CYS A 104 7.66 9.50 6.99
CA CYS A 104 6.37 10.05 7.42
C CYS A 104 6.05 11.33 6.66
N PHE A 105 4.85 11.44 6.13
CA PHE A 105 4.35 12.60 5.39
C PHE A 105 3.01 13.06 5.97
N LEU A 106 2.88 14.36 6.21
CA LEU A 106 1.70 15.01 6.76
C LEU A 106 1.02 15.86 5.68
N LEU A 107 -0.27 15.63 5.47
CA LEU A 107 -1.04 16.31 4.42
C LEU A 107 -2.37 16.85 4.96
N ASP A 108 -2.86 17.89 4.29
CA ASP A 108 -4.23 18.36 4.35
C ASP A 108 -4.97 17.89 3.08
N CYS A 109 -5.82 16.89 3.21
CA CYS A 109 -6.63 16.29 2.15
C CYS A 109 -7.97 16.98 1.93
N LEU A 110 -8.26 18.10 2.60
CA LEU A 110 -9.54 18.80 2.45
C LEU A 110 -9.36 20.04 1.59
N TYR A 111 -10.03 20.04 0.43
CA TYR A 111 -10.13 21.21 -0.44
C TYR A 111 -11.59 21.57 -0.63
N MET A 112 -11.98 22.79 -0.25
CA MET A 112 -13.38 23.27 -0.32
C MET A 112 -14.36 22.25 0.28
N THR A 113 -14.06 21.76 1.49
CA THR A 113 -14.81 20.72 2.23
C THR A 113 -14.95 19.36 1.54
N LYS A 114 -14.19 19.09 0.47
CA LYS A 114 -14.13 17.80 -0.22
C LYS A 114 -12.80 17.10 0.05
N TYR A 115 -12.86 15.77 0.18
CA TYR A 115 -11.67 14.95 0.30
C TYR A 115 -11.04 14.74 -1.08
N VAL A 116 -9.78 15.16 -1.25
CA VAL A 116 -9.09 15.21 -2.56
C VAL A 116 -7.86 14.30 -2.67
N CYS A 117 -7.43 13.68 -1.57
CA CYS A 117 -6.31 12.74 -1.64
C CYS A 117 -6.64 11.52 -2.50
N ARG A 118 -5.68 11.14 -3.33
CA ARG A 118 -5.77 10.05 -4.30
C ARG A 118 -4.88 8.90 -3.86
N PHE A 119 -5.44 7.71 -3.92
CA PHE A 119 -4.73 6.47 -3.61
C PHE A 119 -4.55 5.67 -4.89
N ALA A 120 -3.33 5.23 -5.14
CA ALA A 120 -3.01 4.27 -6.15
C ALA A 120 -2.91 2.88 -5.50
N ARG A 121 -3.33 1.84 -6.20
CA ARG A 121 -3.02 0.48 -5.75
C ARG A 121 -1.51 0.32 -5.84
N GLN A 122 -0.85 0.01 -4.73
CA GLN A 122 0.58 -0.29 -4.82
C GLN A 122 0.68 -1.53 -5.73
N GLN A 123 1.34 -1.37 -6.88
CA GLN A 123 1.67 -2.50 -7.73
C GLN A 123 2.71 -3.34 -6.98
N GLY A 124 2.27 -4.17 -6.04
CA GLY A 124 2.76 -5.54 -6.11
C GLY A 124 2.42 -5.99 -7.51
N SER A 125 3.41 -6.39 -8.31
CA SER A 125 3.12 -7.16 -9.49
C SER A 125 2.20 -8.28 -9.03
N PHE A 126 0.93 -8.21 -9.42
CA PHE A 126 0.11 -9.40 -9.41
C PHE A 126 0.78 -10.26 -10.47
N ALA A 127 1.76 -11.07 -10.05
CA ALA A 127 2.18 -12.19 -10.84
C ALA A 127 0.92 -13.02 -11.01
N ILE A 128 0.24 -12.83 -12.14
CA ILE A 128 -0.81 -13.74 -12.55
C ILE A 128 -0.09 -15.10 -12.59
N PRO A 129 -0.54 -16.09 -11.77
CA PRO A 129 0.04 -17.41 -11.82
C PRO A 129 0.02 -17.90 -13.26
N ASP A 130 1.14 -18.45 -13.71
CA ASP A 130 1.29 -19.01 -15.05
C ASP A 130 0.17 -20.03 -15.30
N ALA A 131 -0.62 -19.82 -16.35
CA ALA A 131 -1.62 -20.81 -16.72
C ALA A 131 -0.93 -21.93 -17.49
N PRO A 132 -1.35 -23.19 -17.34
CA PRO A 132 -0.84 -24.25 -18.20
C PRO A 132 -1.26 -23.98 -19.66
N PRO A 133 -0.42 -24.33 -20.65
CA PRO A 133 -0.76 -24.16 -22.05
C PRO A 133 -1.97 -25.02 -22.44
N VAL A 134 -2.85 -24.46 -23.26
CA VAL A 134 -4.01 -25.14 -23.83
C VAL A 134 -3.65 -25.62 -25.23
N ALA A 135 -3.45 -26.94 -25.36
CA ALA A 135 -3.17 -27.58 -26.64
C ALA A 135 -4.42 -27.60 -27.54
N ASN A 136 -4.29 -27.12 -28.77
CA ASN A 136 -5.34 -27.15 -29.78
C ASN A 136 -4.73 -27.50 -31.15
N GLY A 137 -5.02 -28.72 -31.60
CA GLY A 137 -4.55 -29.26 -32.88
C GLY A 137 -5.38 -28.86 -34.11
N GLY A 138 -6.40 -28.01 -33.92
CA GLY A 138 -7.34 -27.62 -34.96
C GLY A 138 -8.57 -28.56 -35.06
N PRO A 139 -9.42 -28.33 -36.06
CA PRO A 139 -10.62 -29.14 -36.30
C PRO A 139 -10.27 -30.54 -36.83
N ASP A 140 -11.19 -31.49 -36.64
CA ASP A 140 -11.06 -32.84 -37.15
C ASP A 140 -10.96 -32.87 -38.69
N ILE A 141 -10.07 -33.71 -39.20
CA ILE A 141 -9.83 -33.86 -40.64
C ILE A 141 -10.14 -35.31 -41.03
N VAL A 142 -10.93 -35.47 -42.10
CA VAL A 142 -11.19 -36.77 -42.74
C VAL A 142 -10.37 -36.82 -44.02
N VAL A 143 -9.57 -37.87 -44.17
CA VAL A 143 -8.68 -38.05 -45.34
C VAL A 143 -8.98 -39.36 -46.06
N GLN A 144 -8.71 -39.38 -47.37
CA GLN A 144 -8.81 -40.57 -48.20
C GLN A 144 -7.52 -41.42 -48.12
N PRO A 145 -7.57 -42.71 -48.52
CA PRO A 145 -6.36 -43.52 -48.64
C PRO A 145 -5.31 -42.85 -49.54
N ASN A 146 -4.03 -42.88 -49.12
CA ASN A 146 -2.89 -42.24 -49.79
C ASN A 146 -2.87 -40.70 -49.77
N GLU A 147 -3.73 -40.05 -48.98
CA GLU A 147 -3.70 -38.61 -48.76
C GLU A 147 -2.83 -38.26 -47.54
N ALA A 148 -2.01 -37.21 -47.67
CA ALA A 148 -1.17 -36.71 -46.58
C ALA A 148 -1.82 -35.47 -45.93
N VAL A 149 -1.80 -35.43 -44.60
CA VAL A 149 -2.39 -34.36 -43.78
C VAL A 149 -1.30 -33.78 -42.88
N THR A 150 -1.28 -32.46 -42.76
CA THR A 150 -0.40 -31.76 -41.81
C THR A 150 -1.22 -31.31 -40.61
N LEU A 151 -0.91 -31.85 -39.43
CA LEU A 151 -1.43 -31.38 -38.15
C LEU A 151 -0.43 -30.37 -37.55
N ASN A 152 -0.94 -29.26 -37.03
CA ASN A 152 -0.11 -28.23 -36.41
C ASN A 152 -0.77 -27.68 -35.14
N GLY A 153 0.04 -27.09 -34.26
CA GLY A 153 -0.40 -26.60 -32.96
C GLY A 153 -0.69 -25.10 -32.93
N ILE A 154 -0.80 -24.42 -34.08
CA ILE A 154 -0.82 -22.94 -34.16
C ILE A 154 -2.00 -22.31 -33.42
N GLN A 155 -3.06 -23.08 -33.17
CA GLN A 155 -4.25 -22.61 -32.45
C GLN A 155 -4.14 -22.82 -30.93
N SER A 156 -3.04 -23.43 -30.47
CA SER A 156 -2.75 -23.59 -29.05
C SER A 156 -2.50 -22.23 -28.41
N LYS A 157 -2.82 -22.09 -27.12
CA LYS A 157 -2.74 -20.81 -26.41
C LYS A 157 -2.04 -20.97 -25.08
N ASP A 158 -1.23 -19.98 -24.76
CA ASP A 158 -0.51 -19.85 -23.50
C ASP A 158 -0.36 -18.35 -23.18
N ASP A 159 -0.35 -17.97 -21.90
CA ASP A 159 -0.22 -16.58 -21.48
C ASP A 159 1.22 -16.04 -21.56
N LYS A 160 2.23 -16.92 -21.55
CA LYS A 160 3.65 -16.57 -21.67
C LYS A 160 4.30 -17.01 -22.97
N GLY A 161 3.59 -17.77 -23.79
CA GLY A 161 4.00 -18.21 -25.10
C GLY A 161 4.42 -19.68 -25.11
N ILE A 162 4.17 -20.33 -26.25
CA ILE A 162 4.44 -21.76 -26.42
C ILE A 162 5.87 -21.95 -26.92
N VAL A 163 6.69 -22.63 -26.13
CA VAL A 163 8.10 -22.90 -26.45
C VAL A 163 8.27 -24.18 -27.26
N THR A 164 7.44 -25.20 -27.01
CA THR A 164 7.58 -26.53 -27.64
C THR A 164 6.23 -27.15 -27.95
N TYR A 165 6.21 -27.98 -29.00
CA TYR A 165 5.07 -28.81 -29.38
C TYR A 165 5.48 -30.28 -29.33
N GLU A 166 4.64 -31.10 -28.72
CA GLU A 166 4.82 -32.55 -28.63
C GLU A 166 3.57 -33.25 -29.19
N TRP A 167 3.77 -34.27 -30.02
CA TRP A 167 2.69 -35.00 -30.68
C TRP A 167 2.77 -36.48 -30.35
N GLN A 168 1.65 -37.04 -29.92
CA GLN A 168 1.52 -38.46 -29.60
C GLN A 168 0.26 -39.03 -30.24
N MET A 169 0.37 -40.22 -30.85
CA MET A 169 -0.79 -40.98 -31.29
C MET A 169 -1.45 -41.66 -30.09
N LEU A 170 -2.66 -41.23 -29.73
CA LEU A 170 -3.40 -41.83 -28.61
C LEU A 170 -4.12 -43.13 -29.01
N SER A 171 -4.58 -43.20 -30.26
CA SER A 171 -5.27 -44.37 -30.82
C SER A 171 -4.45 -44.92 -31.98
N PRO A 172 -3.72 -46.04 -31.77
CA PRO A 172 -2.90 -46.65 -32.80
C PRO A 172 -3.73 -47.07 -34.01
N TYR A 173 -3.28 -46.70 -35.22
CA TYR A 173 -3.87 -47.18 -36.46
C TYR A 173 -2.79 -47.81 -37.35
N PRO A 174 -2.90 -49.09 -37.74
CA PRO A 174 -1.81 -49.84 -38.36
C PRO A 174 -1.41 -49.34 -39.76
N PHE A 175 -2.25 -48.53 -40.40
CA PHE A 175 -2.00 -47.98 -41.73
C PHE A 175 -1.68 -46.47 -41.72
N ALA A 176 -1.61 -45.84 -40.54
CA ALA A 176 -1.21 -44.44 -40.42
C ALA A 176 0.27 -44.35 -39.99
N VAL A 177 1.03 -43.52 -40.69
CA VAL A 177 2.41 -43.18 -40.35
C VAL A 177 2.45 -41.71 -39.94
N ILE A 178 2.94 -41.43 -38.73
CA ILE A 178 3.14 -40.05 -38.25
C ILE A 178 4.61 -39.66 -38.42
N GLU A 179 4.87 -38.61 -39.18
CA GLU A 179 6.17 -37.94 -39.25
C GLU A 179 6.13 -36.63 -38.46
N VAL A 180 6.82 -36.56 -37.31
CA VAL A 180 6.94 -35.31 -36.55
C VAL A 180 8.10 -34.50 -37.09
N ARG A 181 7.81 -33.39 -37.77
CA ARG A 181 8.82 -32.43 -38.24
C ARG A 181 8.94 -31.28 -37.24
N LYS A 182 10.13 -31.11 -36.64
CA LYS A 182 10.44 -29.94 -35.81
C LYS A 182 10.80 -28.76 -36.72
N THR A 183 9.81 -28.02 -37.20
CA THR A 183 10.05 -26.71 -37.83
C THR A 183 10.08 -25.65 -36.74
N MET A 184 11.27 -25.17 -36.42
CA MET A 184 11.52 -24.05 -35.51
C MET A 184 11.09 -22.75 -36.21
N GLN A 185 10.06 -22.06 -35.71
CA GLN A 185 9.62 -20.71 -36.11
C GLN A 185 9.11 -20.02 -34.84
N VAL A 186 9.50 -18.82 -34.42
CA VAL A 186 10.40 -17.75 -34.89
C VAL A 186 10.96 -17.09 -33.62
N GLY A 187 12.24 -16.72 -33.62
CA GLY A 187 12.74 -15.68 -32.72
C GLY A 187 12.44 -14.33 -33.34
N ASP A 188 11.81 -13.45 -32.56
CA ASP A 188 11.91 -12.00 -32.68
C ASP A 188 12.70 -11.48 -31.47
#